data_AF-A0A8T7DF15-F1
#
_entry.id   AF-A0A8T7DF15-F1
#
_cell.length_a   1.000
_cell.length_b   1.000
_cell.length_c   1.000
_cell.angle_alpha   90.00
_cell.angle_beta   90.00
_cell.angle_gamma   90.00
#
_symmetry.space_group_name_H-M   'P 1'
#
loop_
_entity.id
_entity.type
_entity.pdbx_description
1 polymer ?
#
loop_
_entity_poly.entity_id
_entity_poly.type
_entity_poly.pdbx_seq_one_letter_code
_entity_poly.pdbx_strand_id
1 'polypeptide(L)'
;MSLSKCTECGHDVSNKAAACIHCGHPNDMMTRPHAPLATAWNAVTTSRTPINVFALAMMACSAILGASATQIDNACDLTAFTYTLHIFLAISGMFFATILFCRKGMYHPEDLAKAKQAGVEDLGHDKPMIAAIFICLMVGGYTVYHLISGSLGNEKHQLMQCVNYELSIGGKPVGAYRYQYYLQPALDRHGRITHCFFEDPCFSTNMKYL
;
A
#
# COMPACT_ATOMS: atom_id res chain seq x y z
N MET A 1 -22.37 -23.12 -31.72
CA MET A 1 -22.70 -24.02 -30.59
C MET A 1 -21.74 -25.19 -30.69
N SER A 2 -20.94 -25.45 -29.66
CA SER A 2 -20.06 -26.62 -29.63
C SER A 2 -20.81 -27.81 -29.04
N LEU A 3 -20.56 -28.99 -29.60
CA LEU A 3 -21.00 -30.29 -29.13
C LEU A 3 -19.78 -31.06 -28.66
N SER A 4 -19.91 -31.82 -27.57
CA SER A 4 -18.88 -32.71 -27.04
C SER A 4 -19.43 -34.12 -26.93
N LYS A 5 -18.61 -35.14 -27.21
CA LYS A 5 -19.02 -36.54 -27.08
C LYS A 5 -19.13 -36.95 -25.62
N CYS A 6 -20.22 -37.62 -25.26
CA CYS A 6 -20.37 -38.25 -23.95
C CYS A 6 -19.30 -39.32 -23.74
N THR A 7 -18.65 -39.30 -22.58
CA THR A 7 -17.59 -40.25 -22.22
C THR A 7 -18.08 -41.69 -22.10
N GLU A 8 -19.35 -41.88 -21.74
CA GLU A 8 -19.94 -43.21 -21.53
C GLU A 8 -20.57 -43.78 -22.80
N CYS A 9 -21.43 -43.00 -23.48
CA CYS A 9 -22.23 -43.51 -24.61
C CYS A 9 -21.77 -43.04 -25.99
N GLY A 10 -20.76 -42.16 -26.06
CA GLY A 10 -20.17 -41.67 -27.31
C GLY A 10 -21.07 -40.74 -28.15
N HIS A 11 -22.30 -40.45 -27.71
CA HIS A 11 -23.22 -39.56 -28.42
C HIS A 11 -22.85 -38.09 -28.22
N ASP A 12 -23.18 -37.25 -29.19
CA ASP A 12 -22.96 -35.81 -29.11
C ASP A 12 -23.92 -35.18 -28.09
N VAL A 13 -23.36 -34.49 -27.11
CA VAL A 13 -24.09 -33.80 -26.05
C VAL A 13 -23.73 -32.32 -26.08
N SER A 14 -24.74 -31.48 -25.88
CA SER A 14 -24.54 -30.04 -25.72
C SER A 14 -23.68 -29.77 -24.48
N ASN A 15 -22.66 -28.93 -24.63
CA ASN A 15 -21.75 -28.54 -23.57
C ASN A 15 -22.44 -27.81 -22.39
N LYS A 16 -23.74 -27.50 -22.51
CA LYS A 16 -24.57 -26.87 -21.48
C LYS A 16 -25.55 -27.84 -20.79
N ALA A 17 -25.65 -29.08 -21.24
CA ALA A 17 -26.56 -30.06 -20.65
C ALA A 17 -25.97 -30.60 -19.34
N ALA A 18 -26.77 -30.63 -18.26
CA ALA A 18 -26.34 -31.16 -16.97
C ALA A 18 -26.09 -32.68 -16.99
N ALA A 19 -26.79 -33.39 -17.87
CA ALA A 19 -26.62 -34.83 -18.09
C ALA A 19 -26.83 -35.18 -19.57
N CYS A 20 -26.29 -36.32 -19.99
CA CYS A 20 -26.54 -36.87 -21.32
C CYS A 20 -28.01 -37.32 -21.45
N ILE A 21 -28.69 -36.87 -22.50
CA ILE A 21 -30.09 -37.25 -22.77
C ILE A 21 -30.25 -38.74 -23.12
N HIS A 22 -29.18 -39.40 -23.56
CA HIS A 22 -29.22 -40.79 -24.03
C HIS A 22 -28.91 -41.81 -22.92
N CYS A 23 -27.93 -41.54 -22.06
CA CYS A 23 -27.52 -42.47 -21.00
C CYS A 23 -27.79 -41.97 -19.57
N GLY A 24 -28.21 -40.71 -19.40
CA GLY A 24 -28.45 -40.12 -18.08
C GLY A 24 -27.19 -39.82 -17.27
N HIS A 25 -25.98 -40.08 -17.81
CA HIS A 25 -24.74 -39.81 -17.09
C HIS A 25 -24.53 -38.29 -16.91
N PRO A 26 -24.20 -37.82 -15.69
CA PRO A 26 -23.97 -36.41 -15.43
C PRO A 26 -22.72 -35.93 -16.18
N ASN A 27 -22.76 -34.73 -16.73
CA ASN A 27 -21.57 -34.14 -17.34
C ASN A 27 -20.66 -33.61 -16.23
N ASP A 28 -19.54 -34.30 -16.01
CA ASP A 28 -18.53 -34.02 -14.96
C ASP A 28 -17.96 -32.58 -14.97
N MET A 29 -18.15 -31.85 -16.08
CA MET A 29 -17.79 -30.44 -16.15
C MET A 29 -18.60 -29.53 -15.22
N MET A 30 -19.78 -29.96 -14.75
CA MET A 30 -20.66 -29.12 -13.92
C MET A 30 -20.60 -29.43 -12.42
N THR A 31 -19.93 -30.51 -12.02
CA THR A 31 -19.92 -31.04 -10.64
C THR A 31 -18.61 -30.78 -9.90
N ARG A 32 -17.84 -29.75 -10.27
CA ARG A 32 -16.79 -29.27 -9.37
C ARG A 32 -17.44 -28.31 -8.36
N PRO A 33 -17.45 -28.64 -7.05
CA PRO A 33 -17.78 -27.65 -6.03
C PRO A 33 -16.70 -26.57 -6.10
N HIS A 34 -17.02 -25.50 -6.82
CA HIS A 34 -16.20 -24.31 -6.85
C HIS A 34 -16.16 -23.75 -5.43
N ALA A 35 -15.08 -24.02 -4.70
CA ALA A 35 -14.76 -23.26 -3.51
C ALA A 35 -14.81 -21.77 -3.92
N PRO A 36 -15.76 -20.98 -3.38
CA PRO A 36 -16.03 -19.63 -3.88
C PRO A 36 -14.79 -18.73 -3.80
N LEU A 37 -13.92 -18.99 -2.83
CA LEU A 37 -12.63 -18.31 -2.63
C LEU A 37 -11.61 -18.56 -3.76
N ALA A 38 -11.49 -19.80 -4.26
CA ALA A 38 -10.54 -20.11 -5.33
C ALA A 38 -10.95 -19.46 -6.65
N THR A 39 -12.25 -19.33 -6.89
CA THR A 39 -12.80 -18.72 -8.11
C THR A 39 -12.66 -17.19 -8.08
N ALA A 40 -12.89 -16.56 -6.92
CA ALA A 40 -12.70 -15.12 -6.75
C ALA A 40 -11.21 -14.73 -6.86
N TRP A 41 -10.31 -15.48 -6.22
CA TRP A 41 -8.87 -15.21 -6.31
C TRP A 41 -8.35 -15.40 -7.74
N ASN A 42 -8.77 -16.47 -8.40
CA ASN A 42 -8.38 -16.73 -9.78
C ASN A 42 -8.97 -15.69 -10.74
N ALA A 43 -10.19 -15.18 -10.51
CA ALA A 43 -10.76 -14.09 -11.28
C ALA A 43 -9.97 -12.78 -11.11
N VAL A 44 -9.56 -12.46 -9.88
CA VAL A 44 -8.75 -11.27 -9.58
C VAL A 44 -7.36 -11.35 -10.22
N THR A 45 -6.68 -12.50 -10.17
CA THR A 45 -5.37 -12.69 -10.79
C THR A 45 -5.44 -12.84 -12.32
N THR A 46 -6.56 -13.31 -12.86
CA THR A 46 -6.77 -13.47 -14.31
C THR A 46 -7.12 -12.14 -14.97
N SER A 47 -7.80 -11.23 -14.27
CA SER A 47 -8.10 -9.89 -14.78
C SER A 47 -6.82 -9.03 -14.81
N ARG A 48 -6.25 -8.85 -16.01
CA ARG A 48 -5.06 -8.01 -16.25
C ARG A 48 -5.33 -6.50 -16.16
N THR A 49 -6.23 -6.06 -15.28
CA THR A 49 -6.45 -4.62 -15.10
C THR A 49 -5.48 -4.09 -14.05
N PRO A 50 -4.79 -2.97 -14.32
CA PRO A 50 -3.87 -2.36 -13.34
C PRO A 50 -4.58 -1.96 -12.04
N ILE A 51 -5.90 -1.76 -12.08
CA ILE A 51 -6.76 -1.50 -10.93
C ILE A 51 -6.75 -2.65 -9.93
N ASN A 52 -6.92 -3.88 -10.42
CA ASN A 52 -7.00 -5.06 -9.53
C ASN A 52 -5.64 -5.35 -8.89
N VAL A 53 -4.55 -5.17 -9.64
CA VAL A 53 -3.18 -5.27 -9.10
C VAL A 53 -2.92 -4.21 -8.04
N PHE A 54 -3.31 -2.95 -8.30
CA PHE A 54 -3.19 -1.89 -7.31
C PHE A 54 -4.02 -2.18 -6.05
N ALA A 55 -5.29 -2.58 -6.20
CA ALA A 55 -6.15 -2.90 -5.07
C ALA A 55 -5.57 -4.01 -4.19
N LEU A 56 -4.98 -5.05 -4.79
CA LEU A 56 -4.27 -6.10 -4.04
C LEU A 56 -3.06 -5.57 -3.29
N ALA A 57 -2.23 -4.74 -3.94
CA ALA A 57 -1.08 -4.12 -3.28
C ALA A 57 -1.54 -3.25 -2.08
N MET A 58 -2.59 -2.47 -2.26
CA MET A 58 -3.18 -1.63 -1.21
C MET A 58 -3.75 -2.45 -0.05
N MET A 59 -4.44 -3.55 -0.33
CA MET A 59 -4.93 -4.46 0.71
C MET A 59 -3.77 -5.08 1.50
N ALA A 60 -2.71 -5.53 0.81
CA ALA A 60 -1.53 -6.09 1.46
C ALA A 60 -0.81 -5.05 2.33
N CYS A 61 -0.58 -3.84 1.81
CA CYS A 61 0.01 -2.74 2.59
C CYS A 61 -0.85 -2.36 3.80
N SER A 62 -2.18 -2.31 3.65
CA SER A 62 -3.09 -2.00 4.76
C SER A 62 -3.04 -3.06 5.84
N ALA A 63 -2.96 -4.34 5.46
CA ALA A 63 -2.83 -5.44 6.41
C ALA A 63 -1.51 -5.38 7.18
N ILE A 64 -0.40 -5.08 6.49
CA ILE A 64 0.92 -4.90 7.13
C ILE A 64 0.89 -3.72 8.09
N LEU A 65 0.41 -2.55 7.65
CA LEU A 65 0.31 -1.36 8.51
C LEU A 65 -0.59 -1.62 9.73
N GLY A 66 -1.71 -2.33 9.55
CA GLY A 66 -2.61 -2.71 10.63
C GLY A 66 -1.96 -3.66 11.65
N ALA A 67 -1.19 -4.64 11.17
CA ALA A 67 -0.44 -5.54 12.04
C ALA A 67 0.72 -4.84 12.76
N SER A 68 1.42 -3.93 12.08
CA SER A 68 2.51 -3.15 12.67
C SER A 68 2.01 -2.18 13.75
N ALA A 69 0.78 -1.66 13.63
CA ALA A 69 0.22 -0.73 14.60
C ALA A 69 0.13 -1.31 16.03
N THR A 70 0.02 -2.63 16.19
CA THR A 70 -0.07 -3.26 17.52
C THR A 70 1.29 -3.46 18.19
N GLN A 71 2.40 -3.19 17.51
CA GLN A 71 3.77 -3.40 18.01
C GLN A 71 4.48 -2.08 18.34
N ILE A 72 3.77 -0.95 18.34
CA ILE A 72 4.35 0.37 18.55
C ILE A 72 4.24 0.73 20.03
N ASP A 73 5.34 0.57 20.75
CA ASP A 73 5.41 0.90 22.18
C ASP A 73 6.11 2.25 22.45
N ASN A 74 6.92 2.74 21.52
CA ASN A 74 7.75 3.94 21.69
C ASN A 74 7.21 5.16 20.94
N ALA A 75 7.41 6.35 21.52
CA ALA A 75 6.97 7.62 20.91
C ALA A 75 7.70 7.96 19.59
N CYS A 76 8.97 7.54 19.47
CA CYS A 76 9.74 7.70 18.24
C CYS A 76 9.18 6.82 17.11
N ASP A 77 8.84 5.56 17.40
CA ASP A 77 8.26 4.62 16.44
C ASP A 77 6.85 5.06 15.99
N LEU A 78 6.06 5.61 16.91
CA LEU A 78 4.74 6.17 16.60
C LEU A 78 4.84 7.33 15.60
N THR A 79 5.87 8.16 15.72
CA THR A 79 6.11 9.28 14.80
C THR A 79 6.48 8.77 13.40
N ALA A 80 7.41 7.81 13.31
CA ALA A 80 7.79 7.19 12.03
C ALA A 80 6.62 6.45 11.36
N PHE A 81 5.81 5.74 12.15
CA PHE A 81 4.60 5.07 11.68
C PHE A 81 3.57 6.07 11.14
N THR A 82 3.38 7.18 11.85
CA THR A 82 2.49 8.26 11.43
C THR A 82 2.92 8.83 10.07
N TYR A 83 4.21 9.08 9.84
CA TYR A 83 4.70 9.52 8.52
C TYR A 83 4.43 8.48 7.42
N THR A 84 4.65 7.20 7.73
CA THR A 84 4.39 6.10 6.79
C THR A 84 2.91 6.06 6.39
N LEU A 85 2.00 6.23 7.36
CA LEU A 85 0.56 6.29 7.12
C LEU A 85 0.17 7.48 6.24
N HIS A 86 0.76 8.66 6.47
CA HIS A 86 0.51 9.85 5.64
C HIS A 86 0.94 9.63 4.19
N ILE A 87 2.13 9.07 3.97
CA ILE A 87 2.63 8.75 2.62
C ILE A 87 1.70 7.74 1.94
N PHE A 88 1.30 6.69 2.66
CA PHE A 88 0.37 5.69 2.15
C PHE A 88 -0.97 6.30 1.73
N LEU A 89 -1.56 7.14 2.58
CA LEU A 89 -2.83 7.82 2.29
C LEU A 89 -2.71 8.78 1.09
N ALA A 90 -1.59 9.50 0.99
CA ALA A 90 -1.31 10.39 -0.13
C ALA A 90 -1.22 9.62 -1.46
N ILE A 91 -0.43 8.54 -1.50
CA ILE A 91 -0.30 7.69 -2.70
C ILE A 91 -1.66 7.10 -3.09
N SER A 92 -2.42 6.61 -2.11
CA SER A 92 -3.78 6.11 -2.31
C SER A 92 -4.67 7.16 -2.95
N GLY A 93 -4.71 8.35 -2.37
CA GLY A 93 -5.54 9.46 -2.84
C GLY A 93 -5.18 9.90 -4.25
N MET A 94 -3.88 10.04 -4.54
CA MET A 94 -3.40 10.40 -5.88
C MET A 94 -3.79 9.33 -6.92
N PHE A 95 -3.67 8.05 -6.57
CA PHE A 95 -4.08 6.97 -7.46
C PHE A 95 -5.59 7.00 -7.72
N PHE A 96 -6.42 7.11 -6.67
CA PHE A 96 -7.87 7.21 -6.82
C PHE A 96 -8.30 8.43 -7.66
N ALA A 97 -7.69 9.59 -7.45
CA ALA A 97 -7.94 10.77 -8.28
C ALA A 97 -7.60 10.49 -9.75
N THR A 98 -6.50 9.79 -10.01
CA THR A 98 -6.10 9.41 -11.37
C THR A 98 -7.12 8.46 -12.00
N ILE A 99 -7.65 7.48 -11.26
CA ILE A 99 -8.73 6.59 -11.74
C ILE A 99 -9.99 7.37 -12.13
N LEU A 100 -10.39 8.33 -11.30
CA LEU A 100 -11.64 9.07 -11.49
C LEU A 100 -11.60 9.97 -12.72
N PHE A 101 -10.44 10.56 -13.03
CA PHE A 101 -10.33 11.60 -14.06
C PHE A 101 -9.55 11.19 -15.31
N CYS A 102 -8.72 10.14 -15.24
CA CYS A 102 -7.90 9.62 -16.35
C CYS A 102 -8.33 8.21 -16.74
N ARG A 103 -9.65 7.98 -16.81
CA ARG A 103 -10.24 6.65 -16.97
C ARG A 103 -9.76 5.97 -18.26
N LYS A 104 -9.69 6.69 -19.39
CA LYS A 104 -9.22 6.10 -20.67
C LYS A 104 -7.74 5.68 -20.67
N GLY A 105 -6.89 6.29 -19.83
CA GLY A 105 -5.47 5.94 -19.76
C GLY A 105 -5.21 4.60 -19.06
N MET A 106 -6.18 4.10 -18.31
CA MET A 106 -5.99 2.95 -17.42
C MET A 106 -6.59 1.64 -17.97
N TYR A 107 -7.56 1.73 -18.87
CA TYR A 107 -8.16 0.56 -19.53
C TYR A 107 -7.48 0.29 -20.86
N HIS A 108 -7.31 -0.99 -21.20
CA HIS A 108 -6.88 -1.37 -22.54
C HIS A 108 -7.95 -0.94 -23.55
N PRO A 109 -7.59 -0.42 -24.74
CA PRO A 109 -8.56 0.04 -25.74
C PRO A 109 -9.56 -1.05 -26.15
N GLU A 110 -9.18 -2.32 -26.09
CA GLU A 110 -10.08 -3.45 -26.38
C GLU A 110 -11.17 -3.67 -25.33
N ASP A 111 -10.89 -3.43 -24.06
CA ASP A 111 -11.87 -3.55 -22.98
C ASP A 111 -12.88 -2.41 -23.03
N LEU A 112 -12.42 -1.22 -23.41
CA LEU A 112 -13.27 -0.06 -23.72
C LEU A 112 -14.20 -0.35 -24.91
N ALA A 113 -13.70 -1.01 -25.96
CA ALA A 113 -14.52 -1.39 -27.11
C ALA A 113 -15.62 -2.40 -26.74
N LYS A 114 -15.30 -3.39 -25.89
CA LYS A 114 -16.29 -4.36 -25.37
C LYS A 114 -17.34 -3.69 -24.48
N ALA A 115 -16.92 -2.76 -23.61
CA ALA A 115 -17.85 -2.02 -22.75
C ALA A 115 -18.80 -1.13 -23.57
N LYS A 116 -18.31 -0.50 -24.64
CA LYS A 116 -19.13 0.26 -25.59
C LYS A 116 -20.14 -0.65 -26.32
N GLN A 117 -19.71 -1.84 -26.74
CA GLN A 117 -20.61 -2.84 -27.34
C GLN A 117 -21.69 -3.35 -26.37
N ALA A 118 -21.43 -3.32 -25.06
CA ALA A 118 -22.41 -3.67 -24.02
C ALA A 118 -23.44 -2.56 -23.74
N GLY A 119 -23.46 -1.48 -24.52
CA GLY A 119 -24.44 -0.39 -24.40
C GLY A 119 -24.09 0.68 -23.36
N VAL A 120 -22.84 0.70 -22.85
CA VAL A 120 -22.37 1.79 -22.00
C VAL A 120 -21.86 2.92 -22.91
N GLU A 121 -22.80 3.69 -23.47
CA GLU A 121 -22.49 4.63 -24.55
C GLU A 121 -21.77 5.91 -24.12
N ASP A 122 -21.69 6.21 -22.82
CA ASP A 122 -21.05 7.45 -22.36
C ASP A 122 -20.22 7.28 -21.09
N LEU A 123 -19.05 6.64 -21.22
CA LEU A 123 -17.96 6.86 -20.27
C LEU A 123 -17.46 8.29 -20.53
N GLY A 124 -18.05 9.25 -19.80
CA GLY A 124 -17.86 10.68 -20.01
C GLY A 124 -16.42 11.15 -20.27
N HIS A 125 -16.28 12.32 -20.88
CA HIS A 125 -14.98 12.86 -21.29
C HIS A 125 -13.95 12.92 -20.16
N ASP A 126 -12.73 12.42 -20.43
CA ASP A 126 -11.61 12.57 -19.52
C ASP A 126 -11.33 14.06 -19.32
N LYS A 127 -11.15 14.45 -18.06
CA LYS A 127 -10.82 15.82 -17.69
C LYS A 127 -9.53 15.79 -16.87
N PRO A 128 -8.37 15.50 -17.50
CA PRO A 128 -7.09 15.38 -16.80
C PRO A 128 -6.72 16.68 -16.07
N MET A 129 -7.18 17.83 -16.58
CA MET A 129 -6.99 19.13 -15.94
C MET A 129 -7.65 19.18 -14.54
N ILE A 130 -8.83 18.57 -14.37
CA ILE A 130 -9.50 18.50 -13.07
C ILE A 130 -8.71 17.60 -12.12
N ALA A 131 -8.20 16.47 -12.61
CA ALA A 131 -7.32 15.58 -11.84
C ALA A 131 -6.11 16.34 -11.30
N ALA A 132 -5.43 17.09 -12.17
CA ALA A 132 -4.25 17.86 -11.82
C ALA A 132 -4.59 18.92 -10.75
N ILE A 133 -5.73 19.61 -10.87
CA ILE A 133 -6.18 20.58 -9.87
C ILE A 133 -6.40 19.91 -8.51
N PHE A 134 -7.05 18.74 -8.45
CA PHE A 134 -7.24 18.00 -7.20
C PHE A 134 -5.91 17.54 -6.60
N ILE A 135 -4.98 17.05 -7.41
CA ILE A 135 -3.64 16.64 -6.95
C ILE A 135 -2.89 17.86 -6.39
N CYS A 136 -2.90 18.99 -7.10
CA CYS A 136 -2.28 20.23 -6.62
C CYS A 136 -2.94 20.74 -5.33
N LEU A 137 -4.27 20.63 -5.19
CA LEU A 137 -4.99 20.99 -3.96
C LEU A 137 -4.62 20.06 -2.80
N MET A 138 -4.48 18.76 -3.01
CA MET A 138 -4.04 17.83 -1.96
C MET A 138 -2.61 18.14 -1.51
N VAL A 139 -1.68 18.34 -2.46
CA VAL A 139 -0.29 18.69 -2.15
C VAL A 139 -0.21 20.05 -1.45
N GLY A 140 -0.94 21.05 -1.95
CA GLY A 140 -1.02 22.38 -1.34
C GLY A 140 -1.63 22.36 0.07
N GLY A 141 -2.71 21.58 0.26
CA GLY A 141 -3.30 21.37 1.58
C GLY A 141 -2.32 20.72 2.55
N TYR A 142 -1.54 19.74 2.08
CA TYR A 142 -0.51 19.09 2.90
C TYR A 142 0.65 20.03 3.27
N THR A 143 1.14 20.85 2.33
CA THR A 143 2.20 21.83 2.63
C THR A 143 1.72 22.91 3.59
N VAL A 144 0.48 23.40 3.43
CA VAL A 144 -0.14 24.35 4.38
C VAL A 144 -0.33 23.72 5.75
N TYR A 145 -0.82 22.48 5.81
CA TYR A 145 -0.96 21.74 7.07
C TYR A 145 0.40 21.59 7.77
N HIS A 146 1.45 21.23 7.04
CA HIS A 146 2.79 21.10 7.60
C HIS A 146 3.34 22.44 8.09
N LEU A 147 3.12 23.53 7.36
CA LEU A 147 3.51 24.88 7.76
C LEU A 147 2.80 25.33 9.04
N ILE A 148 1.49 25.11 9.15
CA ILE A 148 0.70 25.47 10.34
C ILE A 148 1.14 24.61 11.53
N SER A 149 1.31 23.30 11.32
CA SER A 149 1.74 22.36 12.35
C SER A 149 3.16 22.68 12.85
N GLY A 150 4.07 23.05 11.95
CA GLY A 150 5.43 23.50 12.28
C GLY A 150 5.45 24.83 13.03
N SER A 151 4.55 25.76 12.69
CA SER A 151 4.43 27.04 13.41
C SER A 151 3.92 26.87 14.84
N LEU A 152 3.10 25.85 15.11
CA LEU A 152 2.62 25.51 16.46
C LEU A 152 3.64 24.68 17.26
N GLY A 153 4.56 23.98 16.59
CA GLY A 153 5.62 23.16 17.20
C GLY A 153 6.90 23.91 17.55
N ASN A 154 7.06 25.16 17.11
CA ASN A 154 8.32 25.91 17.22
C ASN A 154 8.67 26.33 18.67
N GLU A 155 7.80 26.06 19.65
CA GLU A 155 8.11 26.28 21.08
C GLU A 155 8.74 25.05 21.76
N LYS A 156 8.85 23.88 21.11
CA LYS A 156 9.41 22.65 21.70
C LYS A 156 10.70 22.12 21.06
N HIS A 157 11.26 22.82 20.07
CA HIS A 157 12.45 22.38 19.32
C HIS A 157 13.75 23.12 19.68
N GLN A 158 13.97 23.45 20.96
CA GLN A 158 15.31 23.83 21.45
C GLN A 158 15.86 22.78 22.40
N LEU A 159 16.54 21.76 21.86
CA LEU A 159 17.75 21.15 22.44
C LEU A 159 18.27 20.03 21.54
N MET A 160 18.65 20.37 20.31
CA MET A 160 19.50 19.52 19.49
C MET A 160 20.95 19.88 19.82
N GLN A 161 21.49 19.37 20.93
CA GLN A 161 22.91 19.51 21.26
C GLN A 161 23.69 18.33 20.67
N CYS A 162 24.52 18.61 19.66
CA CYS A 162 25.53 17.68 19.16
C CYS A 162 26.63 17.52 20.23
N VAL A 163 26.62 16.41 20.97
CA VAL A 163 27.75 16.03 21.84
C VAL A 163 28.68 15.14 21.02
N ASN A 164 29.90 15.61 20.78
CA ASN A 164 30.98 14.76 20.23
C ASN A 164 31.58 13.96 21.39
N TYR A 165 31.55 12.63 21.33
CA TYR A 165 32.36 11.77 22.19
C TYR A 165 33.41 11.07 21.34
N GLU A 166 34.67 11.17 21.75
CA GLU A 166 35.73 10.31 21.26
C GLU A 166 35.69 9.01 22.04
N LEU A 167 35.36 7.91 21.36
CA LEU A 167 35.42 6.58 21.94
C LEU A 167 36.88 6.09 21.93
N SER A 168 37.51 5.99 23.10
CA SER A 168 38.85 5.43 23.26
C SER A 168 38.76 4.05 23.91
N ILE A 169 39.04 3.00 23.15
CA ILE A 169 39.13 1.63 23.67
C ILE A 169 40.61 1.27 23.75
N GLY A 170 41.13 1.10 24.96
CA GLY A 170 42.53 0.72 25.20
C GLY A 170 43.56 1.83 24.97
N GLY A 171 43.16 3.12 25.04
CA GLY A 171 44.08 4.26 24.94
C GLY A 171 44.54 4.61 23.51
N LYS A 172 43.92 4.03 22.48
CA LYS A 172 44.13 4.43 21.08
C LYS A 172 42.79 4.82 20.45
N PRO A 173 42.71 5.95 19.73
CA PRO A 173 41.46 6.38 19.08
C PRO A 173 41.12 5.43 17.93
N VAL A 174 40.00 4.72 18.06
CA VAL A 174 39.50 3.79 17.04
C VAL A 174 38.34 4.46 16.30
N GLY A 175 38.64 5.51 15.54
CA GLY A 175 37.68 6.15 14.63
C GLY A 175 36.60 7.02 15.28
N ALA A 176 36.32 8.16 14.65
CA ALA A 176 35.19 9.01 15.02
C ALA A 176 33.91 8.45 14.39
N TYR A 177 33.02 7.90 15.20
CA TYR A 177 31.69 7.50 14.76
C TYR A 177 30.72 8.64 15.05
N ARG A 178 30.10 9.17 14.00
CA ARG A 178 29.09 10.23 14.12
C ARG A 178 27.72 9.57 14.29
N TYR A 179 27.29 9.38 15.53
CA TYR A 179 25.94 8.96 15.83
C TYR A 179 25.04 10.20 16.04
N GLN A 180 23.96 10.30 15.30
CA GLN A 180 22.88 11.24 15.59
C GLN A 180 21.91 10.57 16.57
N TYR A 181 21.97 10.96 17.84
CA TYR A 181 21.01 10.54 18.85
C TYR A 181 19.95 11.63 19.04
N TYR A 182 18.69 11.24 19.28
CA TYR A 182 17.65 12.12 19.79
C TYR A 182 17.71 12.07 21.33
N LEU A 183 18.31 13.07 21.98
CA LEU A 183 18.17 13.22 23.42
C LEU A 183 16.88 13.99 23.70
N GLN A 184 15.91 13.35 24.35
CA GLN A 184 14.74 14.04 24.90
C GLN A 184 15.04 14.34 26.39
N PRO A 185 15.27 15.60 26.78
CA PRO A 185 15.55 15.92 28.18
C PRO A 185 14.29 15.73 29.02
N ALA A 186 14.32 14.79 29.97
CA ALA A 186 13.34 14.73 31.04
C ALA A 186 13.63 15.88 32.04
N LEU A 187 12.82 16.93 31.97
CA LEU A 187 12.90 18.08 32.88
C LEU A 187 12.10 17.78 34.15
N ASP A 188 12.69 18.02 35.33
CA ASP A 188 11.94 18.04 36.59
C ASP A 188 10.99 19.26 36.65
N ARG A 189 10.11 19.33 37.66
CA ARG A 189 9.21 20.49 37.87
C ARG A 189 9.94 21.83 38.11
N HIS A 190 11.26 21.83 38.16
CA HIS A 190 12.11 23.00 38.36
C HIS A 190 13.01 23.28 37.15
N GLY A 191 12.78 22.62 36.01
CA GLY A 191 13.54 22.84 34.78
C GLY A 191 14.98 22.33 34.85
N ARG A 192 15.30 21.42 35.77
CA ARG A 192 16.63 20.81 35.88
C ARG A 192 16.64 19.44 35.22
N ILE A 193 17.71 19.18 34.45
CA ILE A 193 17.96 17.89 33.81
C ILE A 193 18.45 16.93 34.89
N THR A 194 17.62 15.96 35.28
CA THR A 194 17.94 15.03 36.37
C THR A 194 18.43 13.67 35.86
N HIS A 195 18.03 13.23 34.66
CA HIS A 195 18.51 12.00 34.05
C HIS A 195 18.47 12.08 32.50
N CYS A 196 19.58 11.69 31.86
CA CYS A 196 19.59 11.39 30.42
C CYS A 196 19.25 9.90 30.25
N PHE A 197 18.10 9.60 29.64
CA PHE A 197 17.81 8.25 29.19
C PHE A 197 18.61 7.98 27.91
N PHE A 198 19.42 6.93 27.91
CA PHE A 198 19.98 6.34 26.70
C PHE A 198 18.93 5.37 26.14
N GLU A 199 18.19 5.79 25.11
CA GLU A 199 17.49 4.85 24.26
C GLU A 199 18.45 4.38 23.17
N ASP A 200 18.65 3.06 23.07
CA ASP A 200 19.48 2.45 22.03
C ASP A 200 18.91 2.79 20.64
N PRO A 201 19.72 3.36 19.71
CA PRO A 201 19.26 3.62 18.36
C PRO A 201 19.16 2.29 17.61
N CYS A 202 18.01 2.11 16.96
CA CYS A 202 17.74 1.06 16.00
C CYS A 202 18.95 0.87 15.05
N PHE A 203 19.49 -0.33 15.07
CA PHE A 203 20.74 -0.75 14.43
C PHE A 203 20.71 -0.54 12.91
N SER A 204 21.46 0.43 12.38
CA SER A 204 21.73 0.54 10.94
C SER A 204 23.18 0.16 10.66
N THR A 205 23.40 -1.13 10.34
CA THR A 205 24.68 -1.64 9.88
C THR A 205 24.94 -1.18 8.45
N ASN A 206 25.67 -0.07 8.29
CA ASN A 206 26.43 0.16 7.07
C ASN A 206 27.82 -0.47 7.23
N MET A 207 27.92 -1.77 6.95
CA MET A 207 29.21 -2.42 6.70
C MET A 207 29.72 -1.94 5.34
N LYS A 208 30.65 -0.99 5.34
CA LYS A 208 31.61 -0.86 4.23
C LYS A 208 32.75 -1.83 4.52
N TYR A 209 32.75 -2.95 3.81
CA TYR A 209 33.93 -3.82 3.71
C TYR A 209 35.04 -3.02 3.01
N LEU A 210 36.17 -2.88 3.69
CA LEU A 210 37.48 -2.53 3.12
C LEU A 210 38.23 -3.83 2.84
#